data_AF-A0A539EL73-F1
#
_entry.id   AF-A0A539EL73-F1
#
_cell.length_a   1.000
_cell.length_b   1.000
_cell.length_c   1.000
_cell.angle_alpha   90.00
_cell.angle_beta   90.00
_cell.angle_gamma   90.00
#
_symmetry.space_group_name_H-M   'P 1'
#
loop_
_entity.id
_entity.type
_entity.pdbx_description
1 polymer ?
#
loop_
_entity_poly.entity_id
_entity_poly.type
_entity_poly.pdbx_seq_one_letter_code
_entity_poly.pdbx_strand_id
1 'polypeptide(L)'
;MTSEHLPDQVVFLANIDWGASWQRHQAFASALAAEGRQVFFVEDMGLGTLCFGRLARRGPPGGTPPPAGLAVVSPVVLPPTCGLFRALNAAFLVPALVARLRRLGLDSGPAVICWLPTDTTLRVVDRLAPDRVVYDCVDDFYARPDRPGDLAESEAALLERADVVFNATPPLFDRNASRHPNVHLLQDDQAESSTEAQAVRAAGLIESAPRRPPAAPWEGTSWPTTPVSWGLCAFALALPFSLGGANVGWALAAAALLWEWRLGSRPFFAAARGPLWAPLWVYLAATLAADVLGHDPAHSLRYLNQDFHKVWVAALLSVAFARARPRAFPAVLAAAAAAAAVLGIWQY
;
A
#
# COMPACT_ATOMS: atom_id res chain seq x y z
N MET A 1 36.95 -4.40 2.31
CA MET A 1 35.65 -5.09 2.41
C MET A 1 35.02 -4.63 3.71
N THR A 2 34.19 -3.61 3.67
CA THR A 2 33.42 -3.13 4.83
C THR A 2 32.42 -4.21 5.20
N SER A 3 32.58 -4.83 6.36
CA SER A 3 31.58 -5.72 6.94
C SER A 3 30.26 -4.94 7.03
N GLU A 4 29.21 -5.38 6.33
CA GLU A 4 27.88 -4.78 6.42
C GLU A 4 27.29 -5.13 7.79
N HIS A 5 27.67 -4.39 8.83
CA HIS A 5 27.01 -4.47 10.12
C HIS A 5 25.59 -3.92 10.00
N LEU A 6 24.66 -4.47 10.79
CA LEU A 6 23.32 -3.92 10.89
C LEU A 6 23.47 -2.45 11.35
N PRO A 7 22.66 -1.51 10.83
CA PRO A 7 22.68 -0.12 11.27
C PRO A 7 22.65 0.02 12.80
N ASP A 8 23.32 1.05 13.31
CA ASP A 8 23.37 1.35 14.75
C ASP A 8 21.98 1.65 15.33
N GLN A 9 21.04 2.05 14.47
CA GLN A 9 19.67 2.39 14.84
C GLN A 9 18.67 1.42 14.24
N VAL A 10 17.78 0.90 15.10
CA VAL A 10 16.77 -0.09 14.73
C VAL A 10 15.39 0.39 15.14
N VAL A 11 14.44 0.35 14.21
CA VAL A 11 13.05 0.70 14.46
C VAL A 11 12.19 -0.55 14.41
N PHE A 12 11.48 -0.85 15.49
CA PHE A 12 10.47 -1.91 15.54
C PHE A 12 9.09 -1.33 15.28
N LEU A 13 8.34 -1.90 14.35
CA LEU A 13 6.94 -1.59 14.10
C LEU A 13 6.08 -2.74 14.62
N ALA A 14 5.68 -2.65 15.90
CA ALA A 14 5.00 -3.71 16.62
C ALA A 14 3.46 -3.62 16.54
N ASN A 15 2.79 -4.70 16.93
CA ASN A 15 1.33 -4.78 17.06
C ASN A 15 0.84 -4.73 18.51
N ILE A 16 1.75 -4.50 19.46
CA ILE A 16 1.47 -4.53 20.88
C ILE A 16 2.13 -3.35 21.59
N ASP A 17 1.68 -3.09 22.81
CA ASP A 17 2.25 -2.11 23.72
C ASP A 17 3.41 -2.76 24.48
N TRP A 18 4.44 -1.97 24.80
CA TRP A 18 5.60 -2.46 25.54
C TRP A 18 5.22 -3.10 26.88
N GLY A 19 4.26 -2.49 27.59
CA GLY A 19 3.77 -2.98 28.89
C GLY A 19 2.73 -4.10 28.83
N ALA A 20 2.46 -4.66 27.65
CA ALA A 20 1.54 -5.79 27.51
C ALA A 20 2.22 -7.13 27.83
N SER A 21 1.63 -8.26 27.41
CA SER A 21 2.28 -9.57 27.55
C SER A 21 3.63 -9.59 26.82
N TRP A 22 4.63 -10.18 27.47
CA TRP A 22 5.97 -10.31 26.91
C TRP A 22 5.96 -11.30 25.75
N GLN A 23 6.54 -10.89 24.62
CA GLN A 23 6.57 -11.60 23.34
C GLN A 23 7.91 -11.36 22.63
N ARG A 24 8.12 -12.09 21.53
CA ARG A 24 9.38 -12.09 20.77
C ARG A 24 9.91 -10.72 20.37
N HIS A 25 9.06 -9.78 19.95
CA HIS A 25 9.53 -8.45 19.54
C HIS A 25 10.10 -7.63 20.71
N GLN A 26 9.58 -7.76 21.94
CA GLN A 26 10.16 -7.08 23.10
C GLN A 26 11.51 -7.69 23.47
N ALA A 27 11.61 -9.02 23.42
CA ALA A 27 12.86 -9.72 23.67
C ALA A 27 13.94 -9.37 22.61
N PHE A 28 13.58 -9.35 21.33
CA PHE A 28 14.50 -8.95 20.26
C PHE A 28 14.94 -7.50 20.40
N ALA A 29 14.01 -6.58 20.68
CA ALA A 29 14.33 -5.18 20.90
C ALA A 29 15.27 -5.00 22.11
N SER A 30 15.05 -5.76 23.18
CA SER A 30 15.89 -5.70 24.39
C SER A 30 17.29 -6.25 24.14
N ALA A 31 17.41 -7.36 23.40
CA ALA A 31 18.69 -7.95 23.04
C ALA A 31 19.53 -6.99 22.16
N LEU A 32 18.93 -6.38 21.14
CA LEU A 32 19.63 -5.40 20.30
C LEU A 32 20.05 -4.15 21.09
N ALA A 33 19.24 -3.69 22.03
CA ALA A 33 19.62 -2.59 22.92
C ALA A 33 20.79 -2.98 23.86
N ALA A 34 20.81 -4.23 24.36
CA ALA A 34 21.89 -4.76 25.19
C ALA A 34 23.22 -4.87 24.42
N GLU A 35 23.17 -5.10 23.10
CA GLU A 35 24.33 -5.03 22.20
C GLU A 35 24.83 -3.59 21.94
N GLY A 36 24.16 -2.57 22.49
CA GLY A 36 24.55 -1.16 22.37
C GLY A 36 23.90 -0.42 21.20
N ARG A 37 22.93 -1.03 20.50
CA ARG A 37 22.19 -0.36 19.42
C ARG A 37 21.13 0.57 19.99
N GLN A 38 20.83 1.65 19.26
CA GLN A 38 19.75 2.56 19.61
C GLN A 38 18.43 2.04 19.02
N VAL A 39 17.53 1.61 19.89
CA VAL A 39 16.29 0.95 19.48
C VAL A 39 15.10 1.89 19.68
N PHE A 40 14.29 2.04 18.63
CA PHE A 40 13.01 2.74 18.68
C PHE A 40 11.88 1.73 18.56
N PHE A 41 11.20 1.46 19.66
CA PHE A 41 10.07 0.53 19.69
C PHE A 41 8.77 1.30 19.46
N VAL A 42 8.25 1.25 18.24
CA VAL A 42 6.96 1.85 17.89
C VAL A 42 5.86 0.87 18.24
N GLU A 43 5.06 1.25 19.24
CA GLU A 43 3.93 0.44 19.72
C GLU A 43 2.79 0.38 18.70
N ASP A 44 1.80 -0.48 18.97
CA ASP A 44 0.65 -0.82 18.11
C ASP A 44 0.28 0.24 17.05
N MET A 45 0.46 -0.16 15.79
CA MET A 45 0.16 0.63 14.59
C MET A 45 -1.34 0.63 14.18
N GLY A 46 -2.23 0.26 15.09
CA GLY A 46 -3.68 0.50 14.97
C GLY A 46 -4.45 -0.66 14.35
N LEU A 47 -3.99 -1.90 14.47
CA LEU A 47 -4.78 -3.05 13.98
C LEU A 47 -6.00 -3.38 14.88
N GLY A 48 -6.17 -2.67 16.01
CA GLY A 48 -7.32 -2.76 16.91
C GLY A 48 -8.24 -1.52 16.96
N THR A 49 -9.13 -1.48 17.95
CA THR A 49 -10.11 -0.42 18.19
C THR A 49 -9.45 0.96 18.30
N LEU A 50 -10.12 2.02 17.83
CA LEU A 50 -9.75 3.44 18.04
C LEU A 50 -9.52 3.72 19.54
N CYS A 51 -8.30 3.58 20.02
CA CYS A 51 -7.98 3.87 21.41
C CYS A 51 -7.61 5.35 21.57
N PHE A 52 -8.62 6.22 21.59
CA PHE A 52 -8.46 7.62 22.01
C PHE A 52 -7.79 7.75 23.40
N GLY A 53 -7.87 6.70 24.24
CA GLY A 53 -7.18 6.60 25.54
C GLY A 53 -5.65 6.45 25.47
N ARG A 54 -5.04 6.17 24.30
CA ARG A 54 -3.57 6.08 24.15
C ARG A 54 -2.90 7.45 24.31
N LEU A 55 -3.55 8.55 23.91
CA LEU A 55 -3.00 9.91 24.11
C LEU A 55 -2.86 10.27 25.61
N ALA A 56 -3.65 9.66 26.48
CA ALA A 56 -3.63 9.90 27.92
C ALA A 56 -2.58 9.05 28.67
N ARG A 57 -2.06 7.98 28.04
CA ARG A 57 -1.03 7.13 28.64
C ARG A 57 0.35 7.72 28.40
N ARG A 58 0.90 8.37 29.43
CA ARG A 58 2.32 8.71 29.50
C ARG A 58 3.04 7.63 30.30
N GLY A 59 3.78 6.77 29.63
CA GLY A 59 4.59 5.71 30.23
C GLY A 59 3.99 4.30 30.07
N PRO A 60 4.82 3.26 30.17
CA PRO A 60 4.38 1.87 30.03
C PRO A 60 3.34 1.55 31.11
N PRO A 61 2.16 0.99 30.76
CA PRO A 61 1.17 0.61 31.75
C PRO A 61 1.69 -0.59 32.55
N GLY A 62 2.20 -0.36 33.76
CA GLY A 62 2.53 -1.41 34.73
C GLY A 62 3.58 -2.46 34.29
N GLY A 63 4.27 -2.23 33.17
CA GLY A 63 5.28 -3.14 32.62
C GLY A 63 6.71 -2.76 33.04
N THR A 64 7.63 -3.68 32.77
CA THR A 64 9.08 -3.48 32.98
C THR A 64 9.55 -2.23 32.24
N PRO A 65 10.31 -1.32 32.89
CA PRO A 65 10.84 -0.16 32.20
C PRO A 65 11.72 -0.60 31.03
N PRO A 66 11.67 0.10 29.88
CA PRO A 66 12.53 -0.23 28.75
C PRO A 66 14.01 -0.13 29.15
N PRO A 67 14.87 -1.02 28.66
CA PRO A 67 16.31 -0.97 28.94
C PRO A 67 16.94 0.31 28.38
N ALA A 68 18.12 0.65 28.89
CA ALA A 68 18.90 1.77 28.35
C ALA A 68 19.16 1.55 26.84
N GLY A 69 19.07 2.62 26.04
CA GLY A 69 19.19 2.54 24.58
C GLY A 69 17.88 2.21 23.84
N LEU A 70 16.81 1.83 24.56
CA LEU A 70 15.50 1.55 23.97
C LEU A 70 14.48 2.66 24.28
N ALA A 71 14.00 3.33 23.24
CA ALA A 71 12.96 4.35 23.32
C ALA A 71 11.60 3.78 22.86
N VAL A 72 10.63 3.73 23.76
CA VAL A 72 9.25 3.32 23.44
C VAL A 72 8.46 4.51 22.92
N VAL A 73 7.82 4.35 21.76
CA VAL A 73 7.08 5.40 21.06
C VAL A 73 5.67 4.92 20.75
N SER A 74 4.69 5.42 21.48
CA SER A 74 3.27 5.18 21.18
C SER A 74 2.81 6.10 20.05
N PRO A 75 2.51 5.58 18.84
CA PRO A 75 2.05 6.41 17.74
C PRO A 75 0.58 6.83 17.93
N VAL A 76 0.21 7.97 17.39
CA VAL A 76 -1.20 8.33 17.17
C VAL A 76 -1.49 8.01 15.72
N VAL A 77 -2.04 6.82 15.45
CA VAL A 77 -2.44 6.37 14.11
C VAL A 77 -3.90 5.92 14.13
N LEU A 78 -4.59 6.08 13.00
CA LEU A 78 -5.93 5.55 12.83
C LEU A 78 -5.86 4.10 12.34
N PRO A 79 -6.84 3.26 12.66
CA PRO A 79 -6.85 1.89 12.14
C PRO A 79 -6.86 1.86 10.61
N PRO A 80 -6.01 1.06 9.94
CA PRO A 80 -5.96 1.02 8.47
C PRO A 80 -7.13 0.23 7.84
N THR A 81 -8.28 0.17 8.51
CA THR A 81 -9.44 -0.63 8.14
C THR A 81 -10.24 -0.03 6.97
N CYS A 82 -10.23 1.30 6.81
CA CYS A 82 -10.92 1.99 5.72
C CYS A 82 -10.02 2.99 4.97
N GLY A 83 -10.42 3.34 3.74
CA GLY A 83 -9.61 4.21 2.86
C GLY A 83 -9.41 5.63 3.40
N LEU A 84 -10.40 6.20 4.11
CA LEU A 84 -10.25 7.52 4.74
C LEU A 84 -9.18 7.51 5.83
N PHE A 85 -9.18 6.48 6.70
CA PHE A 85 -8.19 6.36 7.77
C PHE A 85 -6.79 6.15 7.22
N ARG A 86 -6.64 5.34 6.16
CA ARG A 86 -5.38 5.19 5.44
C ARG A 86 -4.90 6.51 4.83
N ALA A 87 -5.79 7.28 4.21
CA ALA A 87 -5.44 8.59 3.65
C ALA A 87 -5.00 9.60 4.74
N LEU A 88 -5.70 9.64 5.87
CA LEU A 88 -5.33 10.49 7.01
C LEU A 88 -4.00 10.04 7.65
N ASN A 89 -3.77 8.73 7.76
CA ASN A 89 -2.49 8.19 8.19
C ASN A 89 -1.36 8.67 7.28
N ALA A 90 -1.54 8.53 5.98
CA ALA A 90 -0.54 8.91 4.97
C ALA A 90 -0.17 10.39 5.02
N ALA A 91 -1.20 11.25 5.08
CA ALA A 91 -1.07 12.69 4.97
C ALA A 91 -0.55 13.33 6.27
N PHE A 92 -0.98 12.85 7.44
CA PHE A 92 -0.76 13.57 8.71
C PHE A 92 -0.09 12.75 9.80
N LEU A 93 -0.54 11.51 10.05
CA LEU A 93 -0.12 10.76 11.23
C LEU A 93 1.23 10.05 11.07
N VAL A 94 1.47 9.41 9.92
CA VAL A 94 2.79 8.84 9.59
C VAL A 94 3.90 9.92 9.52
N PRO A 95 3.72 11.08 8.86
CA PRO A 95 4.76 12.11 8.87
C PRO A 95 4.98 12.68 10.27
N ALA A 96 3.94 12.83 11.09
CA ALA A 96 4.08 13.25 12.49
C ALA A 96 4.86 12.22 13.32
N LEU A 97 4.61 10.92 13.13
CA LEU A 97 5.35 9.83 13.77
C LEU A 97 6.83 9.87 13.39
N VAL A 98 7.15 9.96 12.10
CA VAL A 98 8.55 10.02 11.63
C VAL A 98 9.24 11.28 12.14
N ALA A 99 8.56 12.43 12.16
CA ALA A 99 9.11 13.65 12.74
C ALA A 99 9.38 13.50 14.25
N ARG A 100 8.51 12.79 14.99
CA ARG A 100 8.73 12.47 16.41
C ARG A 100 9.94 11.55 16.59
N LEU A 101 10.09 10.52 15.78
CA LEU A 101 11.26 9.62 15.82
C LEU A 101 12.56 10.37 15.57
N ARG A 102 12.59 11.25 14.57
CA ARG A 102 13.76 12.11 14.28
C ARG A 102 14.11 13.05 15.44
N ARG A 103 13.12 13.61 16.13
CA ARG A 103 13.35 14.44 17.34
C ARG A 103 13.91 13.62 18.52
N LEU A 104 13.65 12.32 18.55
CA LEU A 104 14.23 11.40 19.54
C LEU A 104 15.63 10.90 19.13
N GLY A 105 16.17 11.40 18.01
CA GLY A 105 17.52 11.09 17.54
C GLY A 105 17.59 10.04 16.44
N LEU A 106 16.48 9.66 15.80
CA LEU A 106 16.51 8.75 14.64
C LEU A 106 17.13 9.46 13.41
N ASP A 107 18.21 8.88 12.90
CA ASP A 107 18.93 9.29 11.70
C ASP A 107 18.35 8.61 10.43
N SER A 108 18.94 8.93 9.27
CA SER A 108 18.58 8.31 7.99
C SER A 108 19.14 6.90 7.86
N GLY A 109 18.41 6.02 7.17
CA GLY A 109 18.86 4.65 6.89
C GLY A 109 18.86 3.70 8.09
N PRO A 110 17.87 3.73 9.02
CA PRO A 110 17.83 2.74 10.09
C PRO A 110 17.53 1.35 9.54
N ALA A 111 17.72 0.31 10.36
CA ALA A 111 17.05 -0.96 10.12
C ALA A 111 15.60 -0.88 10.61
N VAL A 112 14.65 -1.44 9.85
CA VAL A 112 13.24 -1.46 10.23
C VAL A 112 12.74 -2.89 10.28
N ILE A 113 12.27 -3.31 11.45
CA ILE A 113 11.69 -4.64 11.67
C ILE A 113 10.17 -4.50 11.77
N CYS A 114 9.48 -5.09 10.80
CA CYS A 114 8.04 -4.98 10.60
C CYS A 114 7.36 -6.26 11.10
N TRP A 115 6.45 -6.15 12.07
CA TRP A 115 5.60 -7.27 12.49
C TRP A 115 4.26 -7.31 11.74
N LEU A 116 3.79 -6.15 11.29
CA LEU A 116 2.46 -5.98 10.72
C LEU A 116 2.53 -5.64 9.23
N PRO A 117 1.96 -6.44 8.32
CA PRO A 117 1.93 -6.13 6.89
C PRO A 117 0.77 -5.18 6.54
N THR A 118 0.75 -3.96 7.10
CA THR A 118 -0.33 -2.96 6.83
C THR A 118 0.11 -1.83 5.89
N ASP A 119 -0.86 -1.13 5.28
CA ASP A 119 -0.63 0.12 4.56
C ASP A 119 0.14 1.14 5.42
N THR A 120 -0.21 1.29 6.70
CA THR A 120 0.48 2.21 7.60
C THR A 120 1.95 1.82 7.79
N THR A 121 2.25 0.53 7.96
CA THR A 121 3.62 0.01 8.06
C THR A 121 4.43 0.38 6.81
N LEU A 122 3.89 0.11 5.61
CA LEU A 122 4.57 0.42 4.35
C LEU A 122 4.88 1.91 4.21
N ARG A 123 3.94 2.78 4.59
CA ARG A 123 4.14 4.23 4.57
C ARG A 123 5.21 4.69 5.54
N VAL A 124 5.34 4.04 6.70
CA VAL A 124 6.44 4.32 7.64
C VAL A 124 7.76 3.88 7.02
N VAL A 125 7.84 2.65 6.48
CA VAL A 125 9.03 2.12 5.81
C VAL A 125 9.50 3.07 4.71
N ASP A 126 8.63 3.47 3.79
CA ASP A 126 9.04 4.36 2.69
C ASP A 126 9.51 5.74 3.19
N ARG A 127 8.92 6.28 4.26
CA ARG A 127 9.32 7.58 4.84
C ARG A 127 10.62 7.52 5.64
N LEU A 128 10.92 6.37 6.23
CA LEU A 128 12.18 6.14 6.93
C LEU A 128 13.34 5.90 5.96
N ALA A 129 13.04 5.42 4.75
CA ALA A 129 14.03 5.03 3.74
C ALA A 129 15.15 4.17 4.36
N PRO A 130 14.80 3.01 4.94
CA PRO A 130 15.73 2.20 5.72
C PRO A 130 16.79 1.53 4.86
N ASP A 131 17.95 1.30 5.48
CA ASP A 131 19.03 0.53 4.87
C ASP A 131 18.75 -0.98 4.89
N ARG A 132 17.89 -1.41 5.83
CA ARG A 132 17.46 -2.80 6.01
C ARG A 132 15.98 -2.88 6.36
N VAL A 133 15.25 -3.75 5.69
CA VAL A 133 13.85 -4.08 6.00
C VAL A 133 13.74 -5.55 6.35
N VAL A 134 13.18 -5.83 7.52
CA VAL A 134 12.90 -7.19 7.97
C VAL A 134 11.40 -7.32 8.13
N TYR A 135 10.83 -8.39 7.58
CA TYR A 135 9.44 -8.75 7.86
C TYR A 135 9.41 -9.96 8.78
N ASP A 136 8.95 -9.77 10.01
CA ASP A 136 8.77 -10.86 10.96
C ASP A 136 7.31 -11.33 11.02
N CYS A 137 7.01 -12.42 10.30
CA CYS A 137 5.68 -13.01 10.18
C CYS A 137 5.42 -14.03 11.30
N VAL A 138 4.87 -13.55 12.41
CA VAL A 138 4.50 -14.39 13.57
C VAL A 138 3.09 -14.97 13.49
N ASP A 139 2.14 -14.20 12.95
CA ASP A 139 0.71 -14.50 13.02
C ASP A 139 0.09 -14.67 11.64
N ASP A 140 -0.97 -15.48 11.57
CA ASP A 140 -1.82 -15.53 10.38
C ASP A 140 -2.85 -14.39 10.39
N PHE A 141 -2.44 -13.23 9.85
CA PHE A 141 -3.31 -12.05 9.76
C PHE A 141 -4.59 -12.28 8.95
N TYR A 142 -4.62 -13.28 8.07
CA TYR A 142 -5.80 -13.60 7.27
C TYR A 142 -6.91 -14.26 8.10
N ALA A 143 -6.56 -14.91 9.21
CA ALA A 143 -7.51 -15.52 10.13
C ALA A 143 -8.18 -14.51 11.07
N ARG A 144 -7.70 -13.25 11.08
CA ARG A 144 -8.22 -12.24 12.00
C ARG A 144 -9.52 -11.58 11.49
N PRO A 145 -10.53 -11.37 12.36
CA PRO A 145 -11.77 -10.68 11.98
C PRO A 145 -11.58 -9.21 11.59
N ASP A 146 -10.57 -8.55 12.14
CA ASP A 146 -10.25 -7.13 11.98
C ASP A 146 -9.31 -6.84 10.80
N ARG A 147 -9.07 -7.83 9.92
CA ARG A 147 -8.10 -7.70 8.84
C ARG A 147 -8.41 -6.53 7.89
N PRO A 148 -7.41 -5.72 7.51
CA PRO A 148 -7.58 -4.73 6.45
C PRO A 148 -8.02 -5.38 5.14
N GLY A 149 -8.87 -4.68 4.38
CA GLY A 149 -9.34 -5.16 3.08
C GLY A 149 -8.22 -5.30 2.04
N ASP A 150 -7.10 -4.62 2.25
CA ASP A 150 -5.91 -4.60 1.38
C ASP A 150 -4.71 -5.37 1.94
N LEU A 151 -4.95 -6.26 2.92
CA LEU A 151 -3.90 -7.06 3.58
C LEU A 151 -3.03 -7.85 2.58
N ALA A 152 -3.64 -8.43 1.54
CA ALA A 152 -2.93 -9.23 0.56
C ALA A 152 -1.95 -8.37 -0.26
N GLU A 153 -2.38 -7.19 -0.69
CA GLU A 153 -1.52 -6.25 -1.42
C GLU A 153 -0.44 -5.67 -0.52
N SER A 154 -0.77 -5.28 0.71
CA SER A 154 0.23 -4.71 1.62
C SER A 154 1.27 -5.75 2.06
N GLU A 155 0.86 -7.01 2.27
CA GLU A 155 1.82 -8.08 2.54
C GLU A 155 2.73 -8.36 1.34
N ALA A 156 2.18 -8.41 0.12
CA ALA A 156 2.99 -8.58 -1.09
C ALA A 156 4.01 -7.44 -1.26
N ALA A 157 3.61 -6.20 -1.03
CA ALA A 157 4.49 -5.04 -1.10
C ALA A 157 5.56 -5.01 0.00
N LEU A 158 5.25 -5.54 1.19
CA LEU A 158 6.21 -5.68 2.29
C LEU A 158 7.23 -6.78 1.98
N LEU A 159 6.78 -7.93 1.45
CA LEU A 159 7.66 -9.01 0.99
C LEU A 159 8.60 -8.54 -0.12
N GLU A 160 8.15 -7.68 -1.03
CA GLU A 160 9.01 -7.12 -2.07
C GLU A 160 10.14 -6.23 -1.48
N ARG A 161 9.85 -5.50 -0.39
CA ARG A 161 10.78 -4.60 0.28
C ARG A 161 11.73 -5.30 1.25
N ALA A 162 11.29 -6.40 1.85
CA ALA A 162 12.05 -7.10 2.87
C ALA A 162 13.36 -7.67 2.29
N ASP A 163 14.47 -7.47 3.01
CA ASP A 163 15.73 -8.16 2.76
C ASP A 163 15.69 -9.59 3.33
N VAL A 164 14.97 -9.75 4.45
CA VAL A 164 14.80 -11.01 5.17
C VAL A 164 13.36 -11.15 5.67
N VAL A 165 12.82 -12.35 5.56
CA VAL A 165 11.51 -12.70 6.10
C VAL A 165 11.67 -13.82 7.14
N PHE A 166 11.30 -13.53 8.38
CA PHE A 166 11.23 -14.52 9.44
C PHE A 166 9.81 -15.04 9.60
N ASN A 167 9.68 -16.32 9.96
CA ASN A 167 8.39 -16.98 10.15
C ASN A 167 8.39 -17.75 11.45
N ALA A 168 7.33 -17.61 12.25
CA ALA A 168 7.20 -18.32 13.52
C ALA A 168 6.87 -19.81 13.37
N THR A 169 6.21 -20.20 12.27
CA THR A 169 5.69 -21.56 12.09
C THR A 169 5.96 -22.10 10.68
N PRO A 170 6.05 -23.43 10.50
CA PRO A 170 6.23 -24.04 9.19
C PRO A 170 5.18 -23.63 8.14
N PRO A 171 3.87 -23.54 8.45
CA PRO A 171 2.88 -23.09 7.46
C PRO A 171 3.12 -21.66 6.94
N LEU A 172 3.55 -20.75 7.82
CA LEU A 172 3.91 -19.38 7.42
C LEU A 172 5.17 -19.38 6.56
N PHE A 173 6.17 -20.19 6.93
CA PHE A 173 7.39 -20.39 6.15
C PHE A 173 7.07 -20.88 4.74
N ASP A 174 6.27 -21.95 4.60
CA ASP A 174 5.91 -22.51 3.29
C ASP A 174 5.17 -21.48 2.41
N ARG A 175 4.25 -20.72 3.01
CA ARG A 175 3.54 -19.62 2.33
C ARG A 175 4.48 -18.57 1.79
N ASN A 176 5.43 -18.11 2.61
CA ASN A 176 6.33 -17.01 2.25
C ASN A 176 7.54 -17.46 1.41
N ALA A 177 7.99 -18.72 1.53
CA ALA A 177 9.07 -19.29 0.73
C ALA A 177 8.75 -19.30 -0.78
N SER A 178 7.47 -19.44 -1.14
CA SER A 178 7.02 -19.32 -2.54
C SER A 178 6.98 -17.88 -3.07
N ARG A 179 7.06 -16.87 -2.18
CA ARG A 179 6.86 -15.44 -2.48
C ARG A 179 8.12 -14.61 -2.28
N HIS A 180 9.12 -15.13 -1.57
CA HIS A 180 10.34 -14.42 -1.20
C HIS A 180 11.56 -15.35 -1.23
N PRO A 181 12.71 -14.91 -1.77
CA PRO A 181 13.89 -15.77 -1.89
C PRO A 181 14.66 -15.97 -0.59
N ASN A 182 14.54 -15.06 0.37
CA ASN A 182 15.30 -15.09 1.63
C ASN A 182 14.37 -15.21 2.83
N VAL A 183 14.00 -16.45 3.15
CA VAL A 183 12.98 -16.79 4.13
C VAL A 183 13.58 -17.76 5.14
N HIS A 184 13.36 -17.50 6.42
CA HIS A 184 13.86 -18.36 7.49
C HIS A 184 12.77 -18.68 8.50
N LEU A 185 12.84 -19.90 9.02
CA LEU A 185 12.04 -20.33 10.16
C LEU A 185 12.78 -19.94 11.46
N LEU A 186 12.11 -19.14 12.28
CA LEU A 186 12.47 -18.83 13.65
C LEU A 186 11.31 -19.28 14.53
N GLN A 187 11.35 -20.51 15.00
CA GLN A 187 10.28 -21.05 15.83
C GLN A 187 10.23 -20.32 17.17
N ASP A 188 9.05 -19.87 17.55
CA ASP A 188 8.85 -19.22 18.84
C ASP A 188 9.06 -20.28 19.94
N ASP A 189 10.10 -20.10 20.74
CA ASP A 189 10.37 -20.93 21.92
C ASP A 189 10.21 -20.03 23.14
N GLN A 190 9.36 -20.45 24.08
CA GLN A 190 8.95 -19.63 25.23
C GLN A 190 10.04 -19.52 26.31
N ALA A 191 11.18 -20.20 26.14
CA ALA A 191 12.34 -20.04 27.03
C ALA A 191 13.09 -18.73 26.74
N GLU A 192 13.33 -17.91 27.78
CA GLU A 192 14.05 -16.62 27.67
C GLU A 192 15.47 -16.79 27.09
N SER A 193 16.21 -17.82 27.51
CA SER A 193 17.55 -18.14 26.99
C SER A 193 17.55 -18.53 25.51
N SER A 194 16.47 -19.18 25.05
CA SER A 194 16.27 -19.49 23.62
C SER A 194 15.98 -18.24 22.81
N THR A 195 15.31 -17.24 23.40
CA THR A 195 14.91 -16.02 22.70
C THR A 195 16.10 -15.09 22.43
N GLU A 196 17.04 -14.98 23.37
CA GLU A 196 18.28 -14.20 23.19
C GLU A 196 19.17 -14.84 22.10
N ALA A 197 19.34 -16.16 22.13
CA ALA A 197 20.07 -16.88 21.09
C ALA A 197 19.41 -16.73 19.70
N GLN A 198 18.08 -16.68 19.65
CA GLN A 198 17.34 -16.39 18.42
C GLN A 198 17.53 -14.96 17.94
N ALA A 199 17.59 -13.97 18.84
CA ALA A 199 17.84 -12.58 18.48
C ALA A 199 19.25 -12.42 17.85
N VAL A 200 20.26 -13.03 18.45
CA VAL A 200 21.64 -13.06 17.91
C VAL A 200 21.67 -13.75 16.55
N ARG A 201 20.99 -14.89 16.41
CA ARG A 201 20.87 -15.60 15.13
C ARG A 201 20.16 -14.74 14.08
N ALA A 202 19.08 -14.07 14.45
CA ALA A 202 18.32 -13.19 13.56
C ALA A 202 19.17 -12.01 13.12
N ALA A 203 19.89 -11.35 14.03
CA ALA A 203 20.81 -10.27 13.72
C ALA A 203 21.87 -10.72 12.69
N GLY A 204 22.51 -11.87 12.90
CA GLY A 204 23.47 -12.41 11.94
C GLY A 204 22.86 -12.73 10.56
N LEU A 205 21.62 -13.21 10.52
CA LEU A 205 20.89 -13.43 9.25
C LEU A 205 20.54 -12.11 8.55
N ILE A 206 20.21 -11.05 9.29
CA ILE A 206 19.94 -9.73 8.71
C ILE A 206 21.23 -9.11 8.16
N GLU A 207 22.35 -9.24 8.88
CA GLU A 207 23.65 -8.70 8.46
C GLU A 207 24.20 -9.40 7.22
N SER A 208 24.01 -10.72 7.11
CA SER A 208 24.46 -11.50 5.96
C SER A 208 23.52 -11.42 4.74
N ALA A 209 22.32 -10.85 4.89
CA ALA A 209 21.35 -10.80 3.82
C ALA A 209 21.74 -9.80 2.71
N PRO A 210 21.65 -10.20 1.43
CA PRO A 210 21.89 -9.28 0.32
C PRO A 210 20.88 -8.14 0.37
N ARG A 211 21.35 -6.89 0.27
CA ARG A 211 20.47 -5.72 0.18
C ARG A 211 19.58 -5.86 -1.05
N ARG A 212 18.28 -5.60 -0.89
CA ARG A 212 17.40 -5.38 -2.03
C ARG A 212 17.46 -3.92 -2.47
N PRO A 213 17.33 -3.65 -3.79
CA PRO A 213 17.21 -2.28 -4.26
C PRO A 213 15.95 -1.65 -3.66
N PRO A 214 15.97 -0.32 -3.40
CA PRO A 214 14.80 0.36 -2.88
C PRO A 214 13.61 0.17 -3.82
N ALA A 215 12.51 -0.36 -3.27
CA ALA A 215 11.27 -0.51 -4.00
C ALA A 215 10.64 0.86 -4.31
N ALA A 216 9.81 0.94 -5.35
CA ALA A 216 9.02 2.13 -5.62
C ALA A 216 8.10 2.44 -4.41
N PRO A 217 7.91 3.72 -4.04
CA PRO A 217 7.06 4.09 -2.90
C PRO A 217 5.68 3.43 -2.94
N TRP A 218 5.19 3.00 -1.79
CA TRP A 218 3.88 2.41 -1.62
C TRP A 218 2.81 3.48 -1.78
N GLU A 219 2.05 3.38 -2.86
CA GLU A 219 0.98 4.32 -3.17
C GLU A 219 -0.34 3.99 -2.44
N GLY A 220 -0.44 2.82 -1.80
CA GLY A 220 -1.65 2.40 -1.09
C GLY A 220 -2.79 1.93 -1.99
N THR A 221 -3.90 1.63 -1.35
CA THR A 221 -5.12 1.09 -1.98
C THR A 221 -6.27 2.11 -1.96
N SER A 222 -6.00 3.42 -1.89
CA SER A 222 -7.08 4.42 -1.76
C SER A 222 -6.79 5.78 -2.39
N TRP A 223 -7.85 6.30 -3.03
CA TRP A 223 -8.07 7.59 -3.69
C TRP A 223 -7.07 7.98 -4.80
N PRO A 224 -7.53 8.61 -5.90
CA PRO A 224 -6.64 9.14 -6.93
C PRO A 224 -5.56 10.05 -6.31
N THR A 225 -4.30 9.74 -6.55
CA THR A 225 -3.13 10.51 -6.04
C THR A 225 -2.43 11.28 -7.16
N THR A 226 -2.65 10.88 -8.42
CA THR A 226 -2.08 11.53 -9.60
C THR A 226 -3.13 12.38 -10.33
N PRO A 227 -2.73 13.47 -11.00
CA PRO A 227 -3.65 14.28 -11.82
C PRO A 227 -4.42 13.44 -12.85
N VAL A 228 -3.76 12.44 -13.44
CA VAL A 228 -4.38 11.48 -14.38
C VAL A 228 -5.47 10.65 -13.69
N SER A 229 -5.21 10.14 -12.49
CA SER A 229 -6.20 9.36 -11.73
C SER A 229 -7.41 10.21 -11.30
N TRP A 230 -7.20 11.48 -10.93
CA TRP A 230 -8.28 12.43 -10.64
C TRP A 230 -9.13 12.71 -11.89
N GLY A 231 -8.50 12.91 -13.04
CA GLY A 231 -9.20 13.07 -14.32
C GLY A 231 -10.07 11.87 -14.69
N LEU A 232 -9.56 10.64 -14.49
CA LEU A 232 -10.30 9.41 -14.73
C LEU A 232 -11.52 9.26 -13.79
N CYS A 233 -11.36 9.61 -12.51
CA CYS A 233 -12.47 9.59 -11.56
C CYS A 233 -13.52 10.67 -11.87
N ALA A 234 -13.10 11.88 -12.25
CA ALA A 234 -14.00 12.95 -12.67
C ALA A 234 -14.80 12.57 -13.94
N PHE A 235 -14.13 11.94 -14.91
CA PHE A 235 -14.80 11.38 -16.09
C PHE A 235 -15.87 10.34 -15.71
N ALA A 236 -15.51 9.36 -14.88
CA ALA A 236 -16.43 8.33 -14.42
C ALA A 236 -17.65 8.91 -13.70
N LEU A 237 -17.47 9.94 -12.87
CA LEU A 237 -18.57 10.63 -12.18
C LEU A 237 -19.46 11.45 -13.10
N ALA A 238 -18.94 11.96 -14.22
CA ALA A 238 -19.68 12.84 -15.12
C ALA A 238 -20.46 12.10 -16.22
N LEU A 239 -20.04 10.87 -16.56
CA LEU A 239 -20.70 9.95 -17.48
C LEU A 239 -22.24 9.86 -17.35
N PRO A 240 -22.83 9.83 -16.13
CA PRO A 240 -24.28 9.71 -15.92
C PRO A 240 -25.10 10.96 -16.21
N PHE A 241 -24.47 12.14 -16.11
CA PHE A 241 -25.22 13.40 -15.95
C PHE A 241 -25.22 14.23 -17.22
N SER A 242 -24.18 14.18 -18.05
CA SER A 242 -24.15 14.91 -19.32
C SER A 242 -22.97 14.52 -20.22
N LEU A 243 -23.24 14.47 -21.54
CA LEU A 243 -22.20 14.38 -22.58
C LEU A 243 -21.17 15.52 -22.47
N GLY A 244 -21.59 16.70 -22.01
CA GLY A 244 -20.70 17.85 -21.76
C GLY A 244 -19.82 17.68 -20.52
N GLY A 245 -20.31 17.04 -19.46
CA GLY A 245 -19.54 16.74 -18.25
C GLY A 245 -18.45 15.69 -18.51
N ALA A 246 -18.78 14.67 -19.30
CA ALA A 246 -17.79 13.72 -19.81
C ALA A 246 -16.67 14.44 -20.59
N ASN A 247 -17.02 15.44 -21.41
CA ASN A 247 -16.06 16.28 -22.15
C ASN A 247 -15.11 17.11 -21.28
N VAL A 248 -15.58 17.59 -20.13
CA VAL A 248 -14.70 18.26 -19.15
C VAL A 248 -13.75 17.26 -18.50
N GLY A 249 -14.24 16.07 -18.13
CA GLY A 249 -13.39 14.97 -17.67
C GLY A 249 -12.31 14.57 -18.69
N TRP A 250 -12.67 14.55 -19.99
CA TRP A 250 -11.74 14.32 -21.10
C TRP A 250 -10.64 15.37 -21.18
N ALA A 251 -11.01 16.65 -21.14
CA ALA A 251 -10.05 17.75 -21.25
C ALA A 251 -9.04 17.71 -20.09
N LEU A 252 -9.49 17.37 -18.88
CA LEU A 252 -8.63 17.25 -17.70
C LEU A 252 -7.67 16.06 -17.80
N ALA A 253 -8.14 14.89 -18.22
CA ALA A 253 -7.29 13.71 -18.39
C ALA A 253 -6.24 13.92 -19.51
N ALA A 254 -6.64 14.52 -20.63
CA ALA A 254 -5.73 14.83 -21.74
C ALA A 254 -4.69 15.90 -21.34
N ALA A 255 -5.11 16.96 -20.64
CA ALA A 255 -4.20 17.99 -20.14
C ALA A 255 -3.17 17.41 -19.14
N ALA A 256 -3.59 16.49 -18.26
CA ALA A 256 -2.70 15.81 -17.33
C ALA A 256 -1.66 14.94 -18.04
N LEU A 257 -2.07 14.19 -19.07
CA LEU A 257 -1.16 13.39 -19.89
C LEU A 257 -0.16 14.26 -20.68
N LEU A 258 -0.61 15.40 -21.22
CA LEU A 258 0.26 16.37 -21.92
C LEU A 258 1.25 17.04 -20.95
N TRP A 259 0.82 17.31 -19.72
CA TRP A 259 1.69 17.84 -18.66
C TRP A 259 2.79 16.85 -18.27
N GLU A 260 2.44 15.57 -18.08
CA GLU A 260 3.42 14.52 -17.81
C GLU A 260 4.36 14.26 -19.01
N TRP A 261 3.86 14.41 -20.23
CA TRP A 261 4.67 14.30 -21.45
C TRP A 261 5.74 15.41 -21.51
N ARG A 262 5.37 16.65 -21.16
CA ARG A 262 6.31 17.78 -21.06
C ARG A 262 7.41 17.54 -20.02
N LEU A 263 7.14 16.71 -19.02
CA LEU A 263 8.09 16.30 -17.97
C LEU A 263 8.95 15.07 -18.35
N GLY A 264 8.88 14.57 -19.60
CA GLY A 264 9.86 13.63 -20.16
C GLY A 264 9.43 12.16 -20.22
N SER A 265 8.19 11.83 -19.86
CA SER A 265 7.69 10.43 -19.91
C SER A 265 7.16 10.09 -21.32
N ARG A 266 7.68 9.04 -21.97
CA ARG A 266 7.25 8.58 -23.32
C ARG A 266 6.52 7.22 -23.26
N PRO A 267 5.17 7.13 -23.36
CA PRO A 267 4.47 5.85 -23.20
C PRO A 267 3.51 5.50 -24.36
N PHE A 268 3.87 5.74 -25.62
CA PHE A 268 2.85 5.71 -26.69
C PHE A 268 2.43 4.31 -27.18
N PHE A 269 3.23 3.25 -27.00
CA PHE A 269 2.94 1.96 -27.65
C PHE A 269 2.82 0.72 -26.76
N ALA A 270 3.27 0.74 -25.49
CA ALA A 270 3.11 -0.42 -24.59
C ALA A 270 1.66 -0.56 -24.04
N ALA A 271 0.86 0.51 -24.10
CA ALA A 271 -0.50 0.59 -23.57
C ALA A 271 -1.59 -0.06 -24.46
N ALA A 272 -1.26 -0.41 -25.71
CA ALA A 272 -2.19 -0.98 -26.69
C ALA A 272 -2.61 -2.44 -26.40
N ARG A 273 -2.21 -3.01 -25.24
CA ARG A 273 -2.56 -4.37 -24.79
C ARG A 273 -3.32 -4.40 -23.46
N GLY A 274 -3.90 -3.28 -23.04
CA GLY A 274 -4.66 -3.17 -21.79
C GLY A 274 -5.99 -3.95 -21.79
N PRO A 275 -6.56 -4.26 -20.60
CA PRO A 275 -7.76 -5.09 -20.46
C PRO A 275 -9.05 -4.45 -21.03
N LEU A 276 -9.01 -3.17 -21.41
CA LEU A 276 -10.16 -2.43 -21.94
C LEU A 276 -10.36 -2.63 -23.45
N TRP A 277 -9.37 -3.16 -24.16
CA TRP A 277 -9.46 -3.34 -25.61
C TRP A 277 -10.43 -4.45 -26.00
N ALA A 278 -10.48 -5.57 -25.26
CA ALA A 278 -11.41 -6.66 -25.57
C ALA A 278 -12.89 -6.24 -25.39
N PRO A 279 -13.31 -5.62 -24.27
CA PRO A 279 -14.66 -5.06 -24.13
C PRO A 279 -14.99 -4.00 -25.18
N LEU A 280 -14.02 -3.14 -25.54
CA LEU A 280 -14.21 -2.13 -26.57
C LEU A 280 -14.47 -2.76 -27.94
N TRP A 281 -13.68 -3.75 -28.34
CA TRP A 281 -13.89 -4.45 -29.61
C TRP A 281 -15.23 -5.19 -29.65
N VAL A 282 -15.66 -5.79 -28.53
CA VAL A 282 -16.99 -6.40 -28.40
C VAL A 282 -18.10 -5.36 -28.54
N TYR A 283 -17.97 -4.20 -27.88
CA TYR A 283 -18.94 -3.10 -28.00
C TYR A 283 -19.00 -2.53 -29.43
N LEU A 284 -17.84 -2.29 -30.07
CA LEU A 284 -17.75 -1.81 -31.45
C LEU A 284 -18.32 -2.83 -32.44
N ALA A 285 -18.10 -4.13 -32.22
CA ALA A 285 -18.69 -5.19 -33.03
C ALA A 285 -20.22 -5.25 -32.85
N ALA A 286 -20.71 -5.13 -31.62
CA ALA A 286 -22.14 -5.15 -31.32
C ALA A 286 -22.88 -3.92 -31.88
N THR A 287 -22.26 -2.73 -31.80
CA THR A 287 -22.82 -1.49 -32.37
C THR A 287 -22.83 -1.53 -33.90
N LEU A 288 -21.73 -1.98 -34.52
CA LEU A 288 -21.69 -2.19 -35.97
C LEU A 288 -22.73 -3.21 -36.42
N ALA A 289 -22.91 -4.32 -35.68
CA ALA A 289 -23.95 -5.30 -35.98
C ALA A 289 -25.36 -4.72 -35.83
N ALA A 290 -25.63 -3.91 -34.80
CA ALA A 290 -26.91 -3.25 -34.60
C ALA A 290 -27.21 -2.22 -35.71
N ASP A 291 -26.21 -1.49 -36.19
CA ASP A 291 -26.36 -0.54 -37.29
C ASP A 291 -26.59 -1.22 -38.64
N VAL A 292 -25.94 -2.36 -38.89
CA VAL A 292 -26.08 -3.14 -40.14
C VAL A 292 -27.39 -3.93 -40.17
N LEU A 293 -27.82 -4.46 -39.03
CA LEU A 293 -29.05 -5.27 -38.90
C LEU A 293 -30.28 -4.44 -38.51
N GLY A 294 -30.12 -3.12 -38.34
CA GLY A 294 -31.18 -2.20 -37.98
C GLY A 294 -32.20 -1.98 -39.10
N HIS A 295 -33.30 -1.32 -38.76
CA HIS A 295 -34.42 -1.10 -39.67
C HIS A 295 -34.06 -0.16 -40.87
N ASP A 296 -33.05 0.70 -40.72
CA ASP A 296 -32.51 1.55 -41.80
C ASP A 296 -30.97 1.68 -41.71
N PRO A 297 -30.23 0.72 -42.29
CA PRO A 297 -28.76 0.70 -42.21
C PRO A 297 -28.10 1.88 -42.92
N ALA A 298 -28.72 2.39 -43.99
CA ALA A 298 -28.17 3.47 -44.79
C ALA A 298 -28.18 4.81 -44.03
N HIS A 299 -29.18 5.02 -43.18
CA HIS A 299 -29.22 6.15 -42.27
C HIS A 299 -28.13 6.02 -41.18
N SER A 300 -28.06 4.89 -40.46
CA SER A 300 -27.09 4.69 -39.37
C SER A 300 -25.63 4.82 -39.83
N LEU A 301 -25.28 4.27 -40.99
CA LEU A 301 -23.92 4.33 -41.53
C LEU A 301 -23.45 5.75 -41.90
N ARG A 302 -24.35 6.70 -42.17
CA ARG A 302 -23.98 8.11 -42.45
C ARG A 302 -23.53 8.88 -41.23
N TYR A 303 -23.97 8.46 -40.04
CA TYR A 303 -23.61 9.08 -38.76
C TYR A 303 -22.42 8.38 -38.08
N LEU A 304 -21.85 7.35 -38.70
CA LEU A 304 -20.71 6.59 -38.18
C LEU A 304 -19.48 7.48 -37.91
N ASN A 305 -19.32 8.56 -38.68
CA ASN A 305 -18.26 9.56 -38.47
C ASN A 305 -18.45 10.36 -37.16
N GLN A 306 -19.69 10.58 -36.73
CA GLN A 306 -19.99 11.24 -35.46
C GLN A 306 -19.55 10.40 -34.28
N ASP A 307 -19.38 9.09 -34.46
CA ASP A 307 -18.94 8.15 -33.42
C ASP A 307 -17.43 7.89 -33.41
N PHE A 308 -16.70 8.39 -34.40
CA PHE A 308 -15.24 8.20 -34.51
C PHE A 308 -14.46 8.82 -33.34
N HIS A 309 -14.99 9.86 -32.69
CA HIS A 309 -14.39 10.43 -31.47
C HIS A 309 -14.33 9.42 -30.31
N LYS A 310 -15.20 8.41 -30.28
CA LYS A 310 -15.20 7.33 -29.27
C LYS A 310 -13.94 6.44 -29.37
N VAL A 311 -13.38 6.29 -30.57
CA VAL A 311 -12.12 5.53 -30.81
C VAL A 311 -10.92 6.27 -30.24
N TRP A 312 -10.84 7.59 -30.45
CA TRP A 312 -9.81 8.44 -29.86
C TRP A 312 -9.89 8.49 -28.33
N VAL A 313 -11.12 8.56 -27.80
CA VAL A 313 -11.41 8.45 -26.37
C VAL A 313 -10.90 7.13 -25.79
N ALA A 314 -11.17 6.00 -26.46
CA ALA A 314 -10.74 4.70 -25.99
C ALA A 314 -9.21 4.53 -26.03
N ALA A 315 -8.54 5.12 -27.03
CA ALA A 315 -7.08 5.15 -27.11
C ALA A 315 -6.47 5.97 -25.94
N LEU A 316 -7.04 7.15 -25.64
CA LEU A 316 -6.61 7.98 -24.52
C LEU A 316 -6.88 7.32 -23.17
N LEU A 317 -8.05 6.71 -22.96
CA LEU A 317 -8.34 5.91 -21.78
C LEU A 317 -7.37 4.75 -21.63
N SER A 318 -7.04 4.05 -22.72
CA SER A 318 -6.09 2.94 -22.67
C SER A 318 -4.69 3.40 -22.24
N VAL A 319 -4.24 4.57 -22.69
CA VAL A 319 -2.99 5.19 -22.23
C VAL A 319 -3.10 5.62 -20.76
N ALA A 320 -4.20 6.24 -20.36
CA ALA A 320 -4.44 6.65 -18.97
C ALA A 320 -4.50 5.45 -18.01
N PHE A 321 -5.16 4.35 -18.39
CA PHE A 321 -5.25 3.11 -17.60
C PHE A 321 -3.94 2.32 -17.57
N ALA A 322 -3.14 2.39 -18.64
CA ALA A 322 -1.80 1.82 -18.63
C ALA A 322 -0.86 2.62 -17.71
N ARG A 323 -1.09 3.93 -17.56
CA ARG A 323 -0.28 4.81 -16.72
C ARG A 323 -0.71 4.83 -15.26
N ALA A 324 -2.02 4.80 -15.01
CA ALA A 324 -2.63 4.80 -13.69
C ALA A 324 -3.78 3.79 -13.68
N ARG A 325 -3.76 2.82 -12.77
CA ARG A 325 -4.89 1.90 -12.54
C ARG A 325 -5.62 2.32 -11.26
N PRO A 326 -6.40 3.41 -11.27
CA PRO A 326 -7.11 3.85 -10.07
C PRO A 326 -8.07 2.74 -9.63
N ARG A 327 -7.74 2.04 -8.53
CA ARG A 327 -8.54 0.92 -8.00
C ARG A 327 -9.95 1.34 -7.56
N ALA A 328 -10.19 2.63 -7.33
CA ALA A 328 -11.52 3.20 -7.06
C ALA A 328 -12.38 3.36 -8.33
N PHE A 329 -11.79 3.34 -9.53
CA PHE A 329 -12.51 3.58 -10.78
C PHE A 329 -13.68 2.63 -11.03
N PRO A 330 -13.58 1.31 -10.80
CA PRO A 330 -14.73 0.42 -10.98
C PRO A 330 -15.90 0.77 -10.05
N ALA A 331 -15.62 1.13 -8.79
CA ALA A 331 -16.65 1.52 -7.82
C ALA A 331 -17.29 2.86 -8.19
N VAL A 332 -16.48 3.84 -8.61
CA VAL A 332 -16.97 5.15 -9.08
C VAL A 332 -17.79 4.99 -10.36
N LEU A 333 -17.33 4.18 -11.31
CA LEU A 333 -18.06 3.89 -12.55
C LEU A 333 -19.37 3.14 -12.27
N ALA A 334 -19.39 2.19 -11.33
CA ALA A 334 -20.59 1.48 -10.93
C ALA A 334 -21.60 2.42 -10.23
N ALA A 335 -21.14 3.27 -9.32
CA ALA A 335 -21.98 4.28 -8.66
C ALA A 335 -22.55 5.29 -9.67
N ALA A 336 -21.72 5.70 -10.63
CA ALA A 336 -22.12 6.53 -11.74
C ALA A 336 -23.18 5.84 -12.62
N ALA A 337 -22.93 4.60 -13.05
CA ALA A 337 -23.89 3.83 -13.85
C ALA A 337 -25.23 3.61 -13.11
N ALA A 338 -25.19 3.38 -11.79
CA ALA A 338 -26.39 3.30 -10.96
C ALA A 338 -27.15 4.63 -10.91
N ALA A 339 -26.45 5.75 -10.74
CA ALA A 339 -27.06 7.08 -10.80
C ALA A 339 -27.66 7.37 -12.19
N ALA A 340 -26.98 6.96 -13.27
CA ALA A 340 -27.47 7.09 -14.65
C ALA A 340 -28.76 6.29 -14.85
N ALA A 341 -28.82 5.06 -14.34
CA ALA A 341 -30.00 4.21 -14.43
C ALA A 341 -31.20 4.84 -13.69
N VAL A 342 -30.99 5.41 -12.50
CA VAL A 342 -32.04 6.08 -11.73
C VAL A 342 -32.53 7.35 -12.44
N LEU A 343 -31.61 8.15 -13.01
CA LEU A 343 -31.96 9.38 -13.73
C LEU A 343 -32.61 9.12 -15.09
N GLY A 344 -32.19 8.06 -15.79
CA GLY A 344 -32.79 7.63 -17.06
C GLY A 344 -34.25 7.18 -16.91
N ILE A 345 -34.62 6.61 -15.75
CA ILE A 345 -36.02 6.30 -15.41
C ILE A 345 -36.85 7.59 -15.28
N TRP A 346 -36.25 8.73 -14.92
CA TRP A 346 -36.93 10.02 -14.74
C TRP A 346 -36.99 10.87 -16.02
N GLN A 347 -36.34 10.43 -17.10
CA GLN A 347 -36.35 11.11 -18.40
C GLN A 347 -37.38 10.54 -19.38
N TYR A 348 -38.22 9.60 -18.93
CA TYR A 348 -39.35 9.04 -19.68
C TYR A 348 -40.70 9.43 -19.10
#